data_AF-A0A1S3D3J4-F1
#
_entry.id   AF-A0A1S3D3J4-F1
#
_cell.length_a   1.000
_cell.length_b   1.000
_cell.length_c   1.000
_cell.angle_alpha   90.00
_cell.angle_beta   90.00
_cell.angle_gamma   90.00
#
_symmetry.space_group_name_H-M   'P 1'
#
loop_
_entity.id
_entity.type
_entity.pdbx_description
1 polymer ?
#
loop_
_entity_poly.entity_id
_entity_poly.type
_entity_poly.pdbx_seq_one_letter_code
_entity_poly.pdbx_strand_id
1 'polypeptide(L)'
;MVTLHKSDPKYKSLGQTTTTNASTYLYNWILISVLFTIGVSFFVIAFSLENMYLLSSDFDTLNPTIFFTFKVDTVPNLDTSPNRAVSYLQATYTYKNKPYHYKDLHTPSNTSVVAVDNYQLFCYYSLPQNSSGLLPHQLNPNLCTHILLAFAQVSKNNTVAHLEPDHVKYYRDVVAMKLLNPNLKVLISVTDAGTGNFAKAVSTRANRLAFSESILEFLIEHNLDGIDLDWEFPGWPGPNKSHEKRMFSKLLQQLKFTLSGRFLMTVAVAAPGPIIDRAYDVPLMGRLVDFVSIMGYDYHSYIWYLPVLGPNAPLYPAVTDQGYFKSLNANWSVNYYLYKGIPANKLLLGLPTYGHSYTLVNPDSTDYGMPAADVGRIGNQGFVDYIDTVAFLRDPDTIQIFDKNTSVPYAYRGDQWISFDNEPSLAYKTEYLMSKGLAGAMVWCLNTDDYAAKYHTSPYPLIKRIKTVLTDDGL
;
A
#
# COMPACT_ATOMS: atom_id res chain seq x y z
N MET A 1 56.34 3.76 9.99
CA MET A 1 56.75 5.18 9.95
C MET A 1 55.50 6.04 10.12
N VAL A 2 55.19 6.46 11.35
CA VAL A 2 54.69 7.80 11.69
C VAL A 2 55.10 8.01 13.14
N THR A 3 55.99 8.97 13.34
CA THR A 3 56.63 9.32 14.62
C THR A 3 55.78 10.40 15.27
N LEU A 4 55.32 10.20 16.51
CA LEU A 4 54.69 11.28 17.29
C LEU A 4 55.65 11.76 18.38
N HIS A 5 56.01 13.02 18.24
CA HIS A 5 56.95 13.77 19.07
C HIS A 5 56.41 13.99 20.50
N LYS A 6 57.27 13.68 21.47
CA LYS A 6 57.23 14.24 22.83
C LYS A 6 57.69 15.71 22.78
N SER A 7 56.89 16.62 23.35
CA SER A 7 57.38 17.77 24.14
C SER A 7 56.22 18.68 24.57
N ASP A 8 55.74 18.54 25.82
CA ASP A 8 55.06 19.63 26.54
C ASP A 8 55.70 19.75 27.94
N PRO A 9 56.24 20.92 28.36
CA PRO A 9 56.99 21.07 29.61
C PRO A 9 56.13 21.19 30.89
N LYS A 10 54.80 21.01 30.85
CA LYS A 10 53.92 21.36 31.98
C LYS A 10 53.81 20.37 33.14
N TYR A 11 54.53 19.25 33.14
CA TYR A 11 54.48 18.28 34.24
C TYR A 11 55.87 17.95 34.80
N LYS A 12 56.49 18.96 35.41
CA LYS A 12 57.65 18.80 36.31
C LYS A 12 57.42 19.58 37.61
N SER A 13 56.49 19.12 38.43
CA SER A 13 56.57 19.28 39.88
C SER A 13 55.57 18.36 40.54
N LEU A 14 56.09 17.36 41.25
CA LEU A 14 55.60 16.79 42.51
C LEU A 14 56.21 15.39 42.62
N GLY A 15 57.43 15.38 43.16
CA GLY A 15 58.02 14.17 43.71
C GLY A 15 57.28 13.76 44.98
N GLN A 16 57.07 12.45 45.07
CA GLN A 16 57.07 11.61 46.27
C GLN A 16 56.38 12.13 47.53
N THR A 17 55.32 11.42 47.94
CA THR A 17 55.17 10.97 49.33
C THR A 17 54.20 9.79 49.44
N THR A 18 54.64 8.80 50.22
CA THR A 18 53.87 7.80 50.99
C THR A 18 53.09 6.70 50.26
N THR A 19 53.76 5.56 50.15
CA THR A 19 53.20 4.20 50.10
C THR A 19 52.41 3.88 51.37
N THR A 20 51.09 4.02 51.33
CA THR A 20 50.13 3.30 52.19
C THR A 20 48.73 3.49 51.60
N ASN A 21 47.98 2.39 51.44
CA ASN A 21 46.53 2.29 51.11
C ASN A 21 46.13 1.70 49.74
N ALA A 22 47.01 1.07 48.97
CA ALA A 22 46.58 0.37 47.74
C ALA A 22 45.58 -0.80 48.02
N SER A 23 45.70 -1.47 49.17
CA SER A 23 44.79 -2.56 49.56
C SER A 23 43.40 -2.08 50.00
N THR A 24 43.31 -0.92 50.66
CA THR A 24 42.04 -0.33 51.14
C THR A 24 41.21 0.23 49.99
N TYR A 25 41.85 0.81 48.96
CA TYR A 25 41.16 1.27 47.76
C TYR A 25 40.62 0.11 46.93
N LEU A 26 41.38 -1.00 46.81
CA LEU A 26 40.92 -2.18 46.07
C LEU A 26 39.72 -2.86 46.76
N TYR A 27 39.74 -2.94 48.10
CA TYR A 27 38.62 -3.48 48.88
C TYR A 27 37.35 -2.63 48.74
N ASN A 28 37.49 -1.30 48.78
CA ASN A 28 36.35 -0.39 48.59
C ASN A 28 35.78 -0.45 47.16
N TRP A 29 36.62 -0.62 46.13
CA TRP A 29 36.15 -0.78 44.74
C TRP A 29 35.42 -2.09 44.49
N ILE A 30 35.87 -3.18 45.13
CA ILE A 30 35.18 -4.48 45.07
C ILE A 30 33.86 -4.40 45.83
N LEU A 31 33.82 -3.78 47.02
CA LEU A 31 32.59 -3.62 47.78
C LEU A 31 31.55 -2.76 47.03
N ILE A 32 31.99 -1.68 46.39
CA ILE A 32 31.14 -0.81 45.57
C ILE A 32 30.63 -1.56 44.34
N SER A 33 31.47 -2.36 43.66
CA SER A 33 31.01 -3.16 42.50
C SER A 33 30.01 -4.24 42.90
N VAL A 34 30.22 -4.91 44.04
CA VAL A 34 29.28 -5.93 44.53
C VAL A 34 27.95 -5.29 44.95
N LEU A 35 27.98 -4.16 45.67
CA LEU A 35 26.77 -3.41 46.05
C LEU A 35 26.03 -2.85 44.82
N PHE A 36 26.77 -2.40 43.81
CA PHE A 36 26.19 -1.95 42.54
C PHE A 36 25.54 -3.11 41.78
N THR A 37 26.17 -4.28 41.74
CA THR A 37 25.63 -5.47 41.05
C THR A 37 24.39 -6.02 41.77
N ILE A 38 24.40 -6.03 43.11
CA ILE A 38 23.23 -6.39 43.93
C ILE A 38 22.11 -5.35 43.74
N GLY A 39 22.44 -4.06 43.72
CA GLY A 39 21.49 -2.97 43.48
C GLY A 39 20.83 -3.06 42.10
N VAL A 40 21.60 -3.32 41.04
CA VAL A 40 21.08 -3.52 39.68
C VAL A 40 20.23 -4.79 39.59
N SER A 41 20.61 -5.86 40.29
CA SER A 41 19.82 -7.10 40.32
C SER A 41 18.50 -6.91 41.07
N PHE A 42 18.50 -6.20 42.20
CA PHE A 42 17.27 -5.81 42.91
C PHE A 42 16.41 -4.87 42.08
N PHE A 43 17.00 -3.94 41.34
CA PHE A 43 16.27 -3.04 40.44
C PHE A 43 15.62 -3.81 39.29
N VAL A 44 16.32 -4.77 38.68
CA VAL A 44 15.77 -5.61 37.61
C VAL A 44 14.68 -6.55 38.14
N ILE A 45 14.84 -7.11 39.35
CA ILE A 45 13.82 -7.97 39.97
C ILE A 45 12.60 -7.15 40.41
N ALA A 46 12.80 -5.97 41.01
CA ALA A 46 11.71 -5.06 41.38
C ALA A 46 10.97 -4.55 40.14
N PHE A 47 11.69 -4.17 39.08
CA PHE A 47 11.12 -3.77 37.79
C PHE A 47 10.38 -4.94 37.12
N SER A 48 10.88 -6.16 37.24
CA SER A 48 10.20 -7.35 36.71
C SER A 48 8.94 -7.70 37.51
N LEU A 49 8.96 -7.53 38.85
CA LEU A 49 7.80 -7.77 39.71
C LEU A 49 6.75 -6.66 39.61
N GLU A 50 7.12 -5.39 39.45
CA GLU A 50 6.20 -4.30 39.13
C GLU A 50 5.54 -4.51 37.76
N ASN A 51 6.31 -4.93 36.75
CA ASN A 51 5.75 -5.27 35.43
C ASN A 51 4.84 -6.51 35.49
N MET A 52 5.09 -7.46 36.38
CA MET A 52 4.24 -8.63 36.57
C MET A 52 2.94 -8.29 37.34
N TYR A 53 3.00 -7.35 38.28
CA TYR A 53 1.82 -6.86 39.02
C TYR A 53 0.92 -5.99 38.12
N LEU A 54 1.52 -5.14 37.28
CA LEU A 54 0.83 -4.31 36.26
C LEU A 54 0.19 -5.11 35.11
N LEU A 55 0.55 -6.39 34.94
CA LEU A 55 -0.07 -7.30 33.97
C LEU A 55 -1.28 -8.08 34.54
N SER A 56 -1.59 -7.94 35.83
CA SER A 56 -2.63 -8.75 36.50
C SER A 56 -3.86 -7.98 36.98
N SER A 57 -3.92 -6.66 36.81
CA SER A 57 -5.09 -5.86 37.18
C SER A 57 -5.50 -4.88 36.09
N ASP A 58 -6.64 -5.17 35.47
CA ASP A 58 -7.52 -4.28 34.71
C ASP A 58 -6.96 -3.59 33.46
N PHE A 59 -7.09 -4.30 32.34
CA PHE A 59 -7.04 -3.78 30.96
C PHE A 59 -8.31 -2.96 30.65
N ASP A 60 -8.45 -1.79 31.23
CA ASP A 60 -9.39 -0.77 30.78
C ASP A 60 -8.83 0.62 31.13
N THR A 61 -8.03 1.18 30.21
CA THR A 61 -7.69 2.61 29.99
C THR A 61 -6.21 2.77 29.56
N LEU A 62 -5.95 2.76 28.24
CA LEU A 62 -4.64 3.14 27.71
C LEU A 62 -4.56 4.67 27.55
N ASN A 63 -3.76 5.30 28.41
CA ASN A 63 -3.28 6.68 28.27
C ASN A 63 -1.90 6.65 27.56
N PRO A 64 -1.69 7.29 26.39
CA PRO A 64 -0.48 7.12 25.61
C PRO A 64 0.57 8.17 26.01
N THR A 65 1.39 7.89 27.02
CA THR A 65 2.55 8.74 27.34
C THR A 65 3.71 7.93 27.89
N ILE A 66 4.38 7.18 27.01
CA ILE A 66 5.80 6.83 27.19
C ILE A 66 6.49 7.08 25.84
N PHE A 67 7.01 8.30 25.67
CA PHE A 67 7.81 8.69 24.50
C PHE A 67 9.30 8.49 24.78
N PHE A 68 9.99 7.79 23.88
CA PHE A 68 11.38 8.09 23.57
C PHE A 68 11.42 9.43 22.82
N THR A 69 12.13 10.40 23.36
CA THR A 69 12.30 11.72 22.75
C THR A 69 13.24 11.65 21.55
N PHE A 70 12.67 11.50 20.36
CA PHE A 70 13.27 12.03 19.13
C PHE A 70 12.53 13.31 18.78
N LYS A 71 13.27 14.39 18.49
CA LYS A 71 12.72 15.65 18.00
C LYS A 71 12.04 15.39 16.66
N VAL A 72 10.72 15.39 16.65
CA VAL A 72 9.90 15.39 15.44
C VAL A 72 9.61 16.85 15.14
N ASP A 73 10.32 17.41 14.14
CA ASP A 73 9.87 18.66 13.54
C ASP A 73 8.57 18.37 12.75
N THR A 74 7.62 19.26 12.96
CA THR A 74 6.19 19.24 12.61
C THR A 74 5.83 18.60 11.27
N VAL A 75 5.15 17.44 11.31
CA VAL A 75 4.35 16.89 10.19
C VAL A 75 2.85 17.05 10.53
N PRO A 76 2.03 17.70 9.70
CA PRO A 76 0.61 17.91 10.00
C PRO A 76 -0.22 16.66 9.67
N ASN A 77 -0.42 15.75 10.65
CA ASN A 77 -1.59 14.84 10.77
C ASN A 77 -1.41 13.76 11.87
N LEU A 78 -1.12 14.20 13.11
CA LEU A 78 -0.89 13.30 14.25
C LEU A 78 -2.11 12.45 14.66
N ASP A 79 -3.33 12.77 14.20
CA ASP A 79 -4.55 12.06 14.61
C ASP A 79 -4.78 10.72 13.88
N THR A 80 -4.08 10.47 12.75
CA THR A 80 -4.22 9.24 11.95
C THR A 80 -3.16 8.18 12.27
N SER A 81 -2.01 8.62 12.81
CA SER A 81 -0.83 7.78 12.97
C SER A 81 -0.91 6.78 14.15
N PRO A 82 -1.27 7.19 15.38
CA PRO A 82 -1.46 6.26 16.49
C PRO A 82 -2.53 5.22 16.17
N ASN A 83 -3.56 5.62 15.43
CA ASN A 83 -4.67 4.76 15.03
C ASN A 83 -4.23 3.63 14.10
N ARG A 84 -3.31 3.86 13.15
CA ARG A 84 -2.78 2.79 12.29
C ARG A 84 -1.85 1.85 13.04
N ALA A 85 -0.92 2.39 13.84
CA ALA A 85 0.00 1.57 14.64
C ALA A 85 -0.76 0.65 15.61
N VAL A 86 -1.73 1.19 16.37
CA VAL A 86 -2.62 0.41 17.24
C VAL A 86 -3.40 -0.62 16.42
N SER A 87 -3.91 -0.24 15.24
CA SER A 87 -4.66 -1.19 14.40
C SER A 87 -3.80 -2.31 13.86
N TYR A 88 -2.52 -2.09 13.51
CA TYR A 88 -1.60 -3.14 13.08
C TYR A 88 -1.17 -4.04 14.24
N LEU A 89 -0.93 -3.48 15.43
CA LEU A 89 -0.67 -4.24 16.64
C LEU A 89 -1.87 -5.11 17.02
N GLN A 90 -3.07 -4.51 17.03
CA GLN A 90 -4.31 -5.24 17.28
C GLN A 90 -4.58 -6.27 16.19
N ALA A 91 -4.30 -5.98 14.91
CA ALA A 91 -4.39 -6.95 13.83
C ALA A 91 -3.42 -8.12 14.04
N THR A 92 -2.20 -7.87 14.50
CA THR A 92 -1.21 -8.91 14.82
C THR A 92 -1.65 -9.76 16.00
N TYR A 93 -2.14 -9.13 17.08
CA TYR A 93 -2.70 -9.82 18.23
C TYR A 93 -3.92 -10.66 17.83
N THR A 94 -4.85 -10.07 17.09
CA THR A 94 -6.04 -10.75 16.58
C THR A 94 -5.67 -11.88 15.63
N TYR A 95 -4.67 -11.71 14.77
CA TYR A 95 -4.19 -12.77 13.86
C TYR A 95 -3.62 -13.95 14.64
N LYS A 96 -2.88 -13.71 15.73
CA LYS A 96 -2.39 -14.77 16.61
C LYS A 96 -3.52 -15.52 17.31
N ASN A 97 -4.65 -14.85 17.57
CA ASN A 97 -5.75 -15.37 18.39
C ASN A 97 -7.02 -15.75 17.60
N LYS A 98 -7.08 -15.52 16.28
CA LYS A 98 -8.18 -15.98 15.42
C LYS A 98 -7.95 -17.46 15.07
N PRO A 99 -9.02 -18.26 14.99
CA PRO A 99 -8.92 -19.69 14.64
C PRO A 99 -8.60 -19.94 13.15
N TYR A 100 -8.38 -18.89 12.34
CA TYR A 100 -8.13 -18.99 10.91
C TYR A 100 -6.70 -18.54 10.61
N HIS A 101 -5.81 -19.50 10.45
CA HIS A 101 -4.45 -19.30 9.96
C HIS A 101 -4.44 -19.26 8.43
N TYR A 102 -3.38 -18.71 7.82
CA TYR A 102 -3.21 -18.73 6.36
C TYR A 102 -3.37 -20.13 5.76
N LYS A 103 -2.98 -21.17 6.50
CA LYS A 103 -3.16 -22.58 6.11
C LYS A 103 -4.62 -22.99 5.95
N ASP A 104 -5.55 -22.28 6.59
CA ASP A 104 -6.98 -22.57 6.60
C ASP A 104 -7.75 -21.82 5.49
N LEU A 105 -7.10 -20.88 4.80
CA LEU A 105 -7.64 -20.27 3.56
C LEU A 105 -7.49 -21.27 2.41
N HIS A 106 -8.21 -22.38 2.49
CA HIS A 106 -8.38 -23.29 1.36
C HIS A 106 -9.40 -22.69 0.39
N THR A 107 -8.97 -22.46 -0.85
CA THR A 107 -9.89 -22.25 -1.97
C THR A 107 -10.81 -23.48 -2.02
N PRO A 108 -12.15 -23.35 -2.16
CA PRO A 108 -13.02 -24.50 -2.29
C PRO A 108 -12.49 -25.41 -3.40
N SER A 109 -12.13 -26.65 -3.07
CA SER A 109 -11.43 -27.60 -3.95
C SER A 109 -12.28 -28.13 -5.12
N ASN A 110 -13.40 -27.48 -5.42
CA ASN A 110 -14.40 -27.95 -6.38
C ASN A 110 -14.92 -26.89 -7.36
N THR A 111 -14.30 -25.72 -7.47
CA THR A 111 -14.50 -24.90 -8.67
C THR A 111 -13.51 -25.37 -9.72
N SER A 112 -13.98 -26.16 -10.70
CA SER A 112 -13.30 -26.25 -11.99
C SER A 112 -12.94 -24.83 -12.42
N VAL A 113 -11.65 -24.53 -12.56
CA VAL A 113 -11.19 -23.24 -13.07
C VAL A 113 -11.76 -23.15 -14.49
N VAL A 114 -12.88 -22.44 -14.61
CA VAL A 114 -13.48 -22.18 -15.91
C VAL A 114 -12.53 -21.21 -16.59
N ALA A 115 -11.96 -21.64 -17.72
CA ALA A 115 -11.15 -20.77 -18.55
C ALA A 115 -11.96 -19.49 -18.83
N VAL A 116 -11.35 -18.34 -18.55
CA VAL A 116 -11.97 -17.05 -18.86
C VAL A 116 -11.64 -16.76 -20.31
N ASP A 117 -12.62 -16.94 -21.21
CA ASP A 117 -12.41 -16.76 -22.66
C ASP A 117 -12.03 -15.30 -23.03
N ASN A 118 -12.23 -14.33 -22.13
CA ASN A 118 -11.89 -12.93 -22.37
C ASN A 118 -11.54 -12.18 -21.08
N TYR A 119 -10.25 -12.15 -20.76
CA TYR A 119 -9.74 -11.41 -19.61
C TYR A 119 -9.91 -9.90 -19.75
N GLN A 120 -10.21 -9.25 -18.63
CA GLN A 120 -10.35 -7.81 -18.55
C GLN A 120 -9.04 -7.14 -18.14
N LEU A 121 -8.66 -6.07 -18.83
CA LEU A 121 -7.51 -5.24 -18.49
C LEU A 121 -8.01 -3.82 -18.23
N PHE A 122 -8.14 -3.50 -16.94
CA PHE A 122 -8.57 -2.20 -16.43
C PHE A 122 -7.33 -1.34 -16.22
N CYS A 123 -7.28 -0.15 -16.82
CA CYS A 123 -6.13 0.74 -16.70
C CYS A 123 -6.57 2.09 -16.16
N TYR A 124 -6.06 2.46 -14.99
CA TYR A 124 -6.23 3.82 -14.49
C TYR A 124 -5.44 4.80 -15.35
N TYR A 125 -6.08 5.90 -15.71
CA TYR A 125 -5.48 7.06 -16.36
C TYR A 125 -5.63 8.25 -15.42
N SER A 126 -4.54 8.63 -14.78
CA SER A 126 -4.49 9.82 -13.92
C SER A 126 -4.57 11.06 -14.80
N LEU A 127 -5.60 11.88 -14.58
CA LEU A 127 -5.88 13.04 -15.41
C LEU A 127 -4.77 14.08 -15.24
N PRO A 128 -4.30 14.70 -16.33
CA PRO A 128 -3.31 15.76 -16.28
C PRO A 128 -3.73 16.90 -15.36
N GLN A 129 -2.80 17.36 -14.54
CA GLN A 129 -2.91 18.63 -13.83
C GLN A 129 -2.08 19.68 -14.58
N ASN A 130 -2.67 20.85 -14.84
CA ASN A 130 -2.02 21.96 -15.56
C ASN A 130 -1.39 21.55 -16.91
N SER A 131 -2.04 20.62 -17.63
CA SER A 131 -1.55 20.06 -18.91
C SER A 131 -0.17 19.38 -18.87
N SER A 132 0.29 18.96 -17.69
CA SER A 132 1.53 18.21 -17.50
C SER A 132 1.27 16.71 -17.41
N GLY A 133 2.24 15.91 -17.88
CA GLY A 133 2.18 14.44 -17.85
C GLY A 133 1.59 13.83 -19.14
N LEU A 134 1.09 12.59 -19.01
CA LEU A 134 0.51 11.83 -20.11
C LEU A 134 -0.80 12.47 -20.60
N LEU A 135 -0.85 12.93 -21.85
CA LEU A 135 -2.05 13.54 -22.45
C LEU A 135 -2.90 12.51 -23.22
N PRO A 136 -4.21 12.73 -23.43
CA PRO A 136 -5.08 11.74 -24.06
C PRO A 136 -4.61 11.27 -25.43
N HIS A 137 -4.10 12.16 -26.28
CA HIS A 137 -3.64 11.79 -27.63
C HIS A 137 -2.45 10.82 -27.66
N GLN A 138 -1.78 10.61 -26.52
CA GLN A 138 -0.68 9.65 -26.37
C GLN A 138 -1.16 8.26 -25.92
N LEU A 139 -2.42 8.14 -25.51
CA LEU A 139 -3.01 6.85 -25.11
C LEU A 139 -3.21 5.95 -26.32
N ASN A 140 -2.96 4.66 -26.13
CA ASN A 140 -3.28 3.64 -27.11
C ASN A 140 -4.67 3.05 -26.83
N PRO A 141 -5.67 3.24 -27.71
CA PRO A 141 -7.05 2.80 -27.49
C PRO A 141 -7.21 1.28 -27.47
N ASN A 142 -6.20 0.53 -27.90
CA ASN A 142 -6.20 -0.94 -27.93
C ASN A 142 -5.36 -1.53 -26.79
N LEU A 143 -4.76 -0.73 -25.90
CA LEU A 143 -3.90 -1.28 -24.84
C LEU A 143 -4.71 -1.96 -23.74
N CYS A 144 -5.86 -1.39 -23.37
CA CYS A 144 -6.68 -1.84 -22.25
C CYS A 144 -8.12 -2.10 -22.71
N THR A 145 -8.85 -2.99 -22.04
CA THR A 145 -10.28 -3.19 -22.32
C THR A 145 -11.11 -2.08 -21.68
N HIS A 146 -10.66 -1.57 -20.54
CA HIS A 146 -11.30 -0.49 -19.79
C HIS A 146 -10.27 0.60 -19.42
N ILE A 147 -10.61 1.86 -19.65
CA ILE A 147 -9.85 3.01 -19.13
C ILE A 147 -10.66 3.66 -18.01
N LEU A 148 -10.03 3.85 -16.85
CA LEU A 148 -10.62 4.45 -15.65
C LEU A 148 -10.04 5.85 -15.48
N LEU A 149 -10.86 6.88 -15.69
CA LEU A 149 -10.47 8.28 -15.56
C LEU A 149 -10.33 8.61 -14.06
N ALA A 150 -9.10 8.82 -13.60
CA ALA A 150 -8.77 9.13 -12.21
C ALA A 150 -8.39 10.62 -12.07
N PHE A 151 -9.21 11.49 -11.45
CA PHE A 151 -10.49 11.20 -10.81
C PHE A 151 -11.51 12.32 -11.04
N ALA A 152 -12.78 11.99 -10.81
CA ALA A 152 -13.76 12.95 -10.31
C ALA A 152 -13.83 12.87 -8.78
N GLN A 153 -14.43 13.87 -8.15
CA GLN A 153 -14.49 13.95 -6.69
C GLN A 153 -15.92 14.02 -6.16
N VAL A 154 -16.12 13.56 -4.92
CA VAL A 154 -17.32 13.85 -4.15
C VAL A 154 -17.26 15.29 -3.64
N SER A 155 -18.18 16.12 -4.12
CA SER A 155 -18.32 17.52 -3.72
C SER A 155 -18.89 17.66 -2.31
N LYS A 156 -18.73 18.85 -1.71
CA LYS A 156 -19.34 19.20 -0.41
C LYS A 156 -20.87 19.15 -0.43
N ASN A 157 -21.48 19.20 -1.61
CA ASN A 157 -22.92 19.18 -1.84
C ASN A 157 -23.45 17.76 -2.06
N ASN A 158 -22.64 16.72 -1.79
CA ASN A 158 -22.99 15.31 -2.00
C ASN A 158 -23.24 14.95 -3.47
N THR A 159 -22.56 15.63 -4.40
CA THR A 159 -22.65 15.35 -5.84
C THR A 159 -21.27 14.96 -6.39
N VAL A 160 -21.23 14.30 -7.54
CA VAL A 160 -19.98 14.16 -8.30
C VAL A 160 -19.61 15.51 -8.90
N ALA A 161 -18.31 15.84 -8.87
CA ALA A 161 -17.77 17.04 -9.48
C ALA A 161 -16.43 16.75 -10.17
N HIS A 162 -16.10 17.54 -11.18
CA HIS A 162 -14.77 17.58 -11.77
C HIS A 162 -13.74 18.00 -10.72
N LEU A 163 -12.51 17.49 -10.82
CA LEU A 163 -11.39 18.02 -10.05
C LEU A 163 -10.97 19.39 -10.61
N GLU A 164 -10.76 19.46 -11.94
CA GLU A 164 -10.40 20.69 -12.64
C GLU A 164 -11.36 20.95 -13.81
N PRO A 165 -11.64 22.22 -14.16
CA PRO A 165 -12.48 22.56 -15.32
C PRO A 165 -11.99 21.94 -16.63
N ASP A 166 -10.67 21.91 -16.83
CA ASP A 166 -10.05 21.37 -18.05
C ASP A 166 -10.22 19.84 -18.20
N HIS A 167 -10.56 19.13 -17.12
CA HIS A 167 -10.75 17.67 -17.18
C HIS A 167 -11.91 17.25 -18.07
N VAL A 168 -12.92 18.10 -18.25
CA VAL A 168 -14.03 17.86 -19.19
C VAL A 168 -13.51 17.59 -20.60
N LYS A 169 -12.47 18.32 -21.03
CA LYS A 169 -11.84 18.10 -22.34
C LYS A 169 -11.19 16.72 -22.40
N TYR A 170 -10.47 16.32 -21.35
CA TYR A 170 -9.82 15.02 -21.31
C TYR A 170 -10.82 13.87 -21.31
N TYR A 171 -11.97 14.01 -20.63
CA TYR A 171 -13.03 13.01 -20.68
C TYR A 171 -13.52 12.80 -22.09
N ARG A 172 -13.86 13.89 -22.77
CA ARG A 172 -14.33 13.86 -24.16
C ARG A 172 -13.29 13.22 -25.07
N ASP A 173 -12.02 13.60 -24.94
CA ASP A 173 -10.95 13.12 -25.81
C ASP A 173 -10.67 11.61 -25.60
N VAL A 174 -10.76 11.11 -24.36
CA VAL A 174 -10.64 9.67 -24.07
C VAL A 174 -11.89 8.90 -24.52
N VAL A 175 -13.09 9.43 -24.28
CA VAL A 175 -14.34 8.81 -24.75
C VAL A 175 -14.38 8.71 -26.28
N ALA A 176 -13.84 9.70 -27.00
CA ALA A 176 -13.73 9.68 -28.46
C ALA A 176 -12.85 8.55 -28.99
N MET A 177 -11.97 7.96 -28.18
CA MET A 177 -11.18 6.78 -28.57
C MET A 177 -12.04 5.56 -28.87
N LYS A 178 -13.29 5.51 -28.39
CA LYS A 178 -14.26 4.48 -28.78
C LYS A 178 -14.57 4.49 -30.27
N LEU A 179 -14.31 5.59 -30.99
CA LEU A 179 -14.38 5.64 -32.45
C LEU A 179 -13.27 4.82 -33.13
N LEU A 180 -12.11 4.68 -32.47
CA LEU A 180 -10.98 3.89 -32.94
C LEU A 180 -11.07 2.43 -32.47
N ASN A 181 -11.60 2.20 -31.27
CA ASN A 181 -11.85 0.88 -30.70
C ASN A 181 -13.26 0.83 -30.08
N PRO A 182 -14.29 0.37 -30.82
CA PRO A 182 -15.67 0.30 -30.31
C PRO A 182 -15.87 -0.62 -29.10
N ASN A 183 -14.92 -1.51 -28.81
CA ASN A 183 -14.98 -2.41 -27.66
C ASN A 183 -14.45 -1.77 -26.37
N LEU A 184 -13.71 -0.66 -26.48
CA LEU A 184 -13.17 0.07 -25.32
C LEU A 184 -14.32 0.59 -24.44
N LYS A 185 -14.18 0.41 -23.12
CA LYS A 185 -15.04 1.02 -22.11
C LYS A 185 -14.30 2.12 -21.37
N VAL A 186 -14.96 3.23 -21.13
CA VAL A 186 -14.40 4.37 -20.38
C VAL A 186 -15.27 4.64 -19.16
N LEU A 187 -14.68 4.47 -17.99
CA LEU A 187 -15.33 4.70 -16.70
C LEU A 187 -14.72 5.94 -16.04
N ILE A 188 -15.49 6.60 -15.18
CA ILE A 188 -14.97 7.61 -14.25
C ILE A 188 -14.75 6.99 -12.89
N SER A 189 -13.58 7.21 -12.29
CA SER A 189 -13.31 6.85 -10.90
C SER A 189 -13.61 8.03 -9.99
N VAL A 190 -14.38 7.79 -8.92
CA VAL A 190 -14.79 8.81 -7.96
C VAL A 190 -14.22 8.52 -6.59
N THR A 191 -13.48 9.50 -6.06
CA THR A 191 -12.91 9.48 -4.72
C THR A 191 -13.35 10.72 -3.92
N ASP A 192 -13.06 10.78 -2.63
CA ASP A 192 -13.15 12.02 -1.85
C ASP A 192 -11.79 12.57 -1.41
N ALA A 193 -10.68 11.94 -1.85
CA ALA A 193 -9.31 12.33 -1.53
C ALA A 193 -9.08 12.62 -0.03
N GLY A 194 -9.78 11.90 0.85
CA GLY A 194 -9.67 12.06 2.30
C GLY A 194 -10.40 13.28 2.88
N THR A 195 -11.19 14.00 2.09
CA THR A 195 -11.98 15.16 2.56
C THR A 195 -13.13 14.76 3.51
N GLY A 196 -13.51 13.47 3.53
CA GLY A 196 -14.66 12.96 4.29
C GLY A 196 -16.01 13.21 3.61
N ASN A 197 -16.01 13.78 2.40
CA ASN A 197 -17.24 14.04 1.65
C ASN A 197 -17.95 12.74 1.25
N PHE A 198 -17.22 11.63 1.06
CA PHE A 198 -17.85 10.34 0.75
C PHE A 198 -18.76 9.90 1.89
N ALA A 199 -18.27 9.94 3.13
CA ALA A 199 -19.03 9.60 4.34
C ALA A 199 -20.30 10.45 4.46
N LYS A 200 -20.20 11.76 4.19
CA LYS A 200 -21.34 12.69 4.20
C LYS A 200 -22.36 12.34 3.10
N ALA A 201 -21.89 12.07 1.88
CA ALA A 201 -22.74 11.72 0.75
C ALA A 201 -23.52 10.42 0.99
N VAL A 202 -22.96 9.48 1.75
CA VAL A 202 -23.64 8.20 2.03
C VAL A 202 -24.45 8.16 3.34
N SER A 203 -24.34 9.18 4.19
CA SER A 203 -24.84 9.16 5.58
C SER A 203 -26.37 8.99 5.71
N THR A 204 -27.17 9.60 4.83
CA THR A 204 -28.63 9.55 4.88
C THR A 204 -29.23 8.95 3.60
N ARG A 205 -30.50 8.54 3.64
CA ARG A 205 -31.20 8.07 2.43
C ARG A 205 -31.29 9.16 1.37
N ALA A 206 -31.61 10.38 1.77
CA ALA A 206 -31.71 11.53 0.87
C ALA A 206 -30.36 11.85 0.21
N ASN A 207 -29.26 11.88 0.99
CA ASN A 207 -27.93 12.13 0.44
C ASN A 207 -27.50 11.04 -0.53
N ARG A 208 -27.73 9.76 -0.20
CA ARG A 208 -27.42 8.65 -1.11
C ARG A 208 -28.18 8.73 -2.42
N LEU A 209 -29.46 9.10 -2.37
CA LEU A 209 -30.28 9.26 -3.56
C LEU A 209 -29.74 10.39 -4.44
N ALA A 210 -29.55 11.58 -3.86
CA ALA A 210 -29.00 12.74 -4.57
C ALA A 210 -27.61 12.45 -5.16
N PHE A 211 -26.74 11.78 -4.41
CA PHE A 211 -25.42 11.39 -4.90
C PHE A 211 -25.52 10.41 -6.07
N SER A 212 -26.38 9.39 -5.96
CA SER A 212 -26.57 8.39 -7.01
C SER A 212 -27.18 8.97 -8.29
N GLU A 213 -28.12 9.91 -8.15
CA GLU A 213 -28.70 10.66 -9.27
C GLU A 213 -27.65 11.54 -9.94
N SER A 214 -26.82 12.24 -9.15
CA SER A 214 -25.71 13.03 -9.71
C SER A 214 -24.67 12.19 -10.45
N ILE A 215 -24.41 10.95 -9.99
CA ILE A 215 -23.55 10.01 -10.72
C ILE A 215 -24.19 9.70 -12.07
N LEU A 216 -25.48 9.34 -12.09
CA LEU A 216 -26.18 9.02 -13.34
C LEU A 216 -26.15 10.18 -14.34
N GLU A 217 -26.42 11.40 -13.88
CA GLU A 217 -26.35 12.60 -14.71
C GLU A 217 -24.95 12.80 -15.29
N PHE A 218 -23.91 12.68 -14.46
CA PHE A 218 -22.52 12.82 -14.88
C PHE A 218 -22.13 11.75 -15.93
N LEU A 219 -22.54 10.50 -15.75
CA LEU A 219 -22.26 9.43 -16.70
C LEU A 219 -22.92 9.69 -18.06
N ILE A 220 -24.16 10.19 -18.06
CA ILE A 220 -24.90 10.54 -19.28
C ILE A 220 -24.26 11.75 -19.97
N GLU A 221 -23.95 12.81 -19.22
CA GLU A 221 -23.36 14.05 -19.72
C GLU A 221 -22.03 13.79 -20.45
N HIS A 222 -21.16 12.97 -19.87
CA HIS A 222 -19.82 12.70 -20.41
C HIS A 222 -19.73 11.45 -21.28
N ASN A 223 -20.87 10.81 -21.59
CA ASN A 223 -20.96 9.61 -22.44
C ASN A 223 -20.03 8.45 -21.98
N LEU A 224 -20.02 8.24 -20.66
CA LEU A 224 -19.22 7.23 -19.98
C LEU A 224 -19.95 5.88 -19.95
N ASP A 225 -19.18 4.79 -19.86
CA ASP A 225 -19.72 3.42 -19.81
C ASP A 225 -19.97 2.94 -18.38
N GLY A 226 -19.48 3.66 -17.37
CA GLY A 226 -19.67 3.29 -15.97
C GLY A 226 -18.96 4.16 -14.94
N ILE A 227 -19.17 3.77 -13.69
CA ILE A 227 -18.62 4.38 -12.49
C ILE A 227 -17.71 3.38 -11.78
N ASP A 228 -16.57 3.87 -11.31
CA ASP A 228 -15.68 3.18 -10.39
C ASP A 228 -15.66 3.93 -9.06
N LEU A 229 -15.99 3.24 -7.96
CA LEU A 229 -16.02 3.84 -6.63
C LEU A 229 -14.71 3.56 -5.90
N ASP A 230 -13.99 4.63 -5.58
CA ASP A 230 -12.69 4.56 -4.91
C ASP A 230 -12.70 5.32 -3.59
N TRP A 231 -13.44 4.77 -2.62
CA TRP A 231 -13.47 5.28 -1.25
C TRP A 231 -12.41 4.56 -0.41
N GLU A 232 -11.40 5.31 0.03
CA GLU A 232 -10.26 4.80 0.79
C GLU A 232 -10.21 5.30 2.26
N PHE A 233 -10.71 4.55 3.24
CA PHE A 233 -11.60 3.40 3.12
C PHE A 233 -12.83 3.60 4.02
N PRO A 234 -14.02 3.07 3.67
CA PRO A 234 -15.16 3.13 4.56
C PRO A 234 -14.79 2.58 5.93
N GLY A 235 -14.95 3.37 6.98
CA GLY A 235 -14.66 2.96 8.34
C GLY A 235 -13.19 3.02 8.73
N TRP A 236 -12.25 3.39 7.85
CA TRP A 236 -10.82 3.37 8.14
C TRP A 236 -10.05 4.59 7.59
N PRO A 237 -9.09 5.16 8.34
CA PRO A 237 -8.73 4.81 9.72
C PRO A 237 -9.72 5.42 10.74
N GLY A 238 -9.82 4.79 11.92
CA GLY A 238 -10.48 5.39 13.09
C GLY A 238 -11.64 4.56 13.66
N PRO A 239 -11.70 4.38 15.00
CA PRO A 239 -12.60 3.42 15.66
C PRO A 239 -14.10 3.75 15.49
N ASN A 240 -14.47 5.03 15.42
CA ASN A 240 -15.86 5.50 15.45
C ASN A 240 -16.59 5.52 14.10
N LYS A 241 -15.95 4.98 13.05
CA LYS A 241 -16.46 5.01 11.67
C LYS A 241 -17.06 3.67 11.20
N SER A 242 -17.23 2.68 12.08
CA SER A 242 -17.70 1.34 11.72
C SER A 242 -19.07 1.31 11.00
N HIS A 243 -19.89 2.34 11.19
CA HIS A 243 -21.17 2.50 10.51
C HIS A 243 -21.05 2.76 9.00
N GLU A 244 -19.89 3.25 8.53
CA GLU A 244 -19.63 3.57 7.12
C GLU A 244 -19.67 2.32 6.23
N LYS A 245 -19.25 1.14 6.72
CA LYS A 245 -19.40 -0.14 6.01
C LYS A 245 -20.84 -0.41 5.55
N ARG A 246 -21.80 -0.18 6.46
CA ARG A 246 -23.22 -0.34 6.17
C ARG A 246 -23.73 0.76 5.23
N MET A 247 -23.21 1.97 5.34
CA MET A 247 -23.60 3.07 4.46
C MET A 247 -23.10 2.87 3.03
N PHE A 248 -21.86 2.38 2.88
CA PHE A 248 -21.31 2.00 1.59
C PHE A 248 -22.13 0.87 0.95
N SER A 249 -22.50 -0.16 1.72
CA SER A 249 -23.40 -1.23 1.26
C SER A 249 -24.75 -0.69 0.75
N LYS A 250 -25.33 0.30 1.45
CA LYS A 250 -26.57 0.95 1.02
C LYS A 250 -26.39 1.81 -0.23
N LEU A 251 -25.22 2.43 -0.42
CA LEU A 251 -24.90 3.14 -1.66
C LEU A 251 -24.85 2.17 -2.84
N LEU A 252 -24.13 1.04 -2.71
CA LEU A 252 -24.04 0.04 -3.78
C LEU A 252 -25.42 -0.50 -4.18
N GLN A 253 -26.31 -0.72 -3.21
CA GLN A 253 -27.70 -1.10 -3.50
C GLN A 253 -28.43 0.01 -4.27
N GLN A 254 -28.35 1.26 -3.80
CA GLN A 254 -28.98 2.41 -4.45
C GLN A 254 -28.49 2.56 -5.90
N LEU A 255 -27.18 2.47 -6.13
CA LEU A 255 -26.58 2.57 -7.46
C LEU A 255 -27.01 1.41 -8.36
N LYS A 256 -27.14 0.19 -7.84
CA LYS A 256 -27.64 -0.94 -8.64
C LYS A 256 -29.02 -0.64 -9.24
N PHE A 257 -29.90 0.01 -8.47
CA PHE A 257 -31.20 0.47 -8.98
C PHE A 257 -31.06 1.68 -9.91
N THR A 258 -30.36 2.73 -9.48
CA THR A 258 -30.24 3.99 -10.24
C THR A 258 -29.58 3.79 -11.61
N LEU A 259 -28.55 2.94 -11.70
CA LEU A 259 -27.86 2.64 -12.95
C LEU A 259 -28.61 1.63 -13.83
N SER A 260 -29.57 0.88 -13.24
CA SER A 260 -30.47 -0.05 -13.94
C SER A 260 -29.78 -1.04 -14.89
N GLY A 261 -28.52 -1.40 -14.62
CA GLY A 261 -27.71 -2.26 -15.49
C GLY A 261 -27.27 -1.64 -16.82
N ARG A 262 -27.57 -0.36 -17.06
CA ARG A 262 -27.14 0.38 -18.26
C ARG A 262 -25.66 0.75 -18.21
N PHE A 263 -25.13 0.98 -17.01
CA PHE A 263 -23.76 1.42 -16.77
C PHE A 263 -23.05 0.40 -15.89
N LEU A 264 -21.76 0.20 -16.14
CA LEU A 264 -20.89 -0.62 -15.29
C LEU A 264 -20.72 0.05 -13.92
N MET A 265 -20.72 -0.77 -12.87
CA MET A 265 -20.40 -0.35 -11.50
C MET A 265 -19.23 -1.19 -10.98
N THR A 266 -18.09 -0.55 -10.76
CA THR A 266 -16.89 -1.18 -10.21
C THR A 266 -16.46 -0.50 -8.91
N VAL A 267 -15.60 -1.19 -8.16
CA VAL A 267 -15.10 -0.70 -6.88
C VAL A 267 -13.63 -1.06 -6.72
N ALA A 268 -12.79 -0.09 -6.39
CA ALA A 268 -11.45 -0.30 -5.91
C ALA A 268 -11.47 -0.60 -4.39
N VAL A 269 -10.77 -1.66 -3.98
CA VAL A 269 -10.85 -2.17 -2.61
C VAL A 269 -9.49 -2.44 -1.99
N ALA A 270 -9.41 -2.26 -0.68
CA ALA A 270 -8.21 -2.50 0.11
C ALA A 270 -7.71 -3.95 -0.01
N ALA A 271 -6.40 -4.15 -0.02
CA ALA A 271 -5.81 -5.48 0.10
C ALA A 271 -5.64 -6.01 1.54
N PRO A 272 -5.30 -5.21 2.56
CA PRO A 272 -5.06 -5.74 3.90
C PRO A 272 -6.32 -6.24 4.62
N GLY A 273 -6.30 -7.49 5.09
CA GLY A 273 -7.44 -8.17 5.74
C GLY A 273 -8.21 -7.38 6.80
N PRO A 274 -7.56 -6.67 7.75
CA PRO A 274 -8.24 -5.86 8.75
C PRO A 274 -9.08 -4.73 8.14
N ILE A 275 -8.60 -4.11 7.05
CA ILE A 275 -9.34 -3.08 6.33
C ILE A 275 -10.52 -3.71 5.61
N ILE A 276 -10.32 -4.87 4.97
CA ILE A 276 -11.38 -5.61 4.28
C ILE A 276 -12.56 -5.91 5.23
N ASP A 277 -12.27 -6.50 6.39
CA ASP A 277 -13.28 -6.86 7.38
C ASP A 277 -14.06 -5.63 7.88
N ARG A 278 -13.34 -4.51 8.04
CA ARG A 278 -13.90 -3.27 8.59
C ARG A 278 -14.69 -2.47 7.57
N ALA A 279 -14.28 -2.44 6.31
CA ALA A 279 -14.82 -1.55 5.30
C ALA A 279 -15.95 -2.16 4.47
N TYR A 280 -15.94 -3.48 4.23
CA TYR A 280 -16.79 -4.07 3.19
C TYR A 280 -17.70 -5.19 3.70
N ASP A 281 -18.97 -5.15 3.26
CA ASP A 281 -19.81 -6.35 3.20
C ASP A 281 -19.49 -7.08 1.89
N VAL A 282 -18.46 -7.93 1.95
CA VAL A 282 -17.87 -8.57 0.78
C VAL A 282 -18.88 -9.44 -0.01
N PRO A 283 -19.68 -10.35 0.62
CA PRO A 283 -20.69 -11.12 -0.11
C PRO A 283 -21.74 -10.24 -0.79
N LEU A 284 -22.21 -9.19 -0.12
CA LEU A 284 -23.19 -8.28 -0.69
C LEU A 284 -22.60 -7.49 -1.87
N MET A 285 -21.37 -6.98 -1.72
CA MET A 285 -20.66 -6.25 -2.77
C MET A 285 -20.54 -7.08 -4.04
N GLY A 286 -20.06 -8.34 -3.96
CA GLY A 286 -19.90 -9.22 -5.13
C GLY A 286 -21.19 -9.52 -5.91
N ARG A 287 -22.36 -9.43 -5.24
CA ARG A 287 -23.67 -9.57 -5.90
C ARG A 287 -24.11 -8.31 -6.65
N LEU A 288 -23.67 -7.14 -6.19
CA LEU A 288 -24.17 -5.86 -6.69
C LEU A 288 -23.33 -5.31 -7.84
N VAL A 289 -22.00 -5.35 -7.69
CA VAL A 289 -21.04 -4.73 -8.61
C VAL A 289 -20.68 -5.67 -9.76
N ASP A 290 -20.20 -5.11 -10.86
CA ASP A 290 -19.77 -5.86 -12.04
C ASP A 290 -18.36 -6.40 -11.84
N PHE A 291 -17.43 -5.55 -11.37
CA PHE A 291 -16.06 -5.95 -11.02
C PHE A 291 -15.59 -5.34 -9.69
N VAL A 292 -14.66 -6.04 -9.04
CA VAL A 292 -13.97 -5.62 -7.82
C VAL A 292 -12.47 -5.61 -8.09
N SER A 293 -11.84 -4.45 -7.99
CA SER A 293 -10.40 -4.26 -8.19
C SER A 293 -9.67 -4.26 -6.86
N ILE A 294 -8.95 -5.34 -6.55
CA ILE A 294 -8.09 -5.36 -5.35
C ILE A 294 -6.89 -4.45 -5.62
N MET A 295 -6.66 -3.46 -4.77
CA MET A 295 -5.42 -2.67 -4.79
C MET A 295 -4.26 -3.49 -4.22
N GLY A 296 -3.75 -4.42 -5.05
CA GLY A 296 -2.73 -5.41 -4.72
C GLY A 296 -1.31 -4.85 -4.64
N TYR A 297 -1.17 -3.65 -4.08
CA TYR A 297 0.04 -2.85 -3.96
C TYR A 297 -0.03 -2.02 -2.67
N ASP A 298 1.00 -1.22 -2.38
CA ASP A 298 1.17 -0.45 -1.14
C ASP A 298 1.13 -1.32 0.12
N TYR A 299 1.54 -2.59 0.03
CA TYR A 299 1.66 -3.46 1.20
C TYR A 299 2.76 -2.99 2.13
N HIS A 300 3.85 -2.50 1.56
CA HIS A 300 4.95 -1.86 2.26
C HIS A 300 5.30 -0.54 1.58
N SER A 301 5.33 0.51 2.37
CA SER A 301 5.86 1.83 2.03
C SER A 301 6.53 2.38 3.29
N TYR A 302 7.36 3.42 3.16
CA TYR A 302 7.95 4.04 4.33
C TYR A 302 6.86 4.68 5.20
N ILE A 303 6.83 4.30 6.48
CA ILE A 303 5.99 4.94 7.47
C ILE A 303 6.82 5.11 8.75
N TRP A 304 6.87 6.33 9.30
CA TRP A 304 7.79 6.65 10.40
C TRP A 304 7.69 5.76 11.64
N TYR A 305 6.50 5.21 11.96
CA TYR A 305 6.29 4.29 13.09
C TYR A 305 6.46 2.81 12.73
N LEU A 306 6.62 2.50 11.45
CA LEU A 306 6.99 1.18 10.93
C LEU A 306 8.03 1.36 9.80
N PRO A 307 9.22 1.93 10.10
CA PRO A 307 10.15 2.38 9.07
C PRO A 307 11.04 1.21 8.62
N VAL A 308 10.43 0.19 8.00
CA VAL A 308 11.14 -1.01 7.55
C VAL A 308 11.03 -1.18 6.04
N LEU A 309 12.09 -1.69 5.42
CA LEU A 309 12.10 -2.06 4.01
C LEU A 309 11.13 -3.20 3.76
N GLY A 310 10.42 -3.14 2.64
CA GLY A 310 9.55 -4.21 2.21
C GLY A 310 9.15 -4.08 0.75
N PRO A 311 8.66 -5.16 0.14
CA PRO A 311 8.18 -5.14 -1.22
C PRO A 311 6.87 -4.34 -1.34
N ASN A 312 6.75 -3.46 -2.34
CA ASN A 312 5.53 -2.69 -2.62
C ASN A 312 4.34 -3.63 -2.85
N ALA A 313 4.49 -4.58 -3.78
CA ALA A 313 3.43 -5.46 -4.24
C ALA A 313 3.87 -6.93 -4.32
N PRO A 314 4.26 -7.57 -3.21
CA PRO A 314 4.69 -8.97 -3.25
C PRO A 314 3.55 -9.89 -3.69
N LEU A 315 3.85 -10.88 -4.56
CA LEU A 315 2.88 -11.92 -4.91
C LEU A 315 2.67 -12.88 -3.73
N TYR A 316 3.77 -13.24 -3.05
CA TYR A 316 3.81 -14.15 -1.91
C TYR A 316 4.59 -13.51 -0.75
N PRO A 317 4.44 -13.97 0.50
CA PRO A 317 5.14 -13.36 1.63
C PRO A 317 6.67 -13.53 1.53
N ALA A 318 7.41 -12.57 2.08
CA ALA A 318 8.85 -12.68 2.25
C ALA A 318 9.21 -13.75 3.30
N VAL A 319 10.41 -14.30 3.20
CA VAL A 319 10.90 -15.32 4.17
C VAL A 319 10.97 -14.76 5.59
N THR A 320 11.27 -13.46 5.71
CA THR A 320 11.36 -12.74 6.98
C THR A 320 10.00 -12.35 7.56
N ASP A 321 8.91 -12.48 6.80
CA ASP A 321 7.57 -12.11 7.27
C ASP A 321 7.10 -13.02 8.41
N GLN A 322 6.60 -12.41 9.47
CA GLN A 322 6.04 -13.10 10.62
C GLN A 322 4.69 -12.52 11.03
N GLY A 323 3.84 -13.37 11.62
CA GLY A 323 2.52 -12.96 12.10
C GLY A 323 1.67 -12.31 11.01
N TYR A 324 1.23 -11.08 11.27
CA TYR A 324 0.39 -10.31 10.35
C TYR A 324 1.08 -10.01 9.00
N PHE A 325 2.40 -9.80 8.98
CA PHE A 325 3.13 -9.49 7.73
C PHE A 325 3.01 -10.62 6.69
N LYS A 326 2.82 -11.88 7.11
CA LYS A 326 2.55 -12.99 6.18
C LYS A 326 1.26 -12.84 5.38
N SER A 327 0.36 -11.94 5.78
CA SER A 327 -0.87 -11.61 5.06
C SER A 327 -0.72 -10.43 4.08
N LEU A 328 0.39 -9.72 4.10
CA LEU A 328 0.62 -8.52 3.28
C LEU A 328 1.18 -8.90 1.90
N ASN A 329 0.40 -9.64 1.12
CA ASN A 329 0.73 -10.03 -0.25
C ASN A 329 -0.51 -10.31 -1.09
N ALA A 330 -0.36 -10.19 -2.42
CA ALA A 330 -1.45 -10.36 -3.39
C ALA A 330 -2.13 -11.72 -3.30
N ASN A 331 -1.37 -12.80 -3.11
CA ASN A 331 -1.94 -14.13 -2.99
C ASN A 331 -2.88 -14.23 -1.77
N TRP A 332 -2.47 -13.72 -0.60
CA TRP A 332 -3.31 -13.73 0.58
C TRP A 332 -4.61 -12.95 0.35
N SER A 333 -4.51 -11.71 -0.14
CA SER A 333 -5.66 -10.83 -0.35
C SER A 333 -6.66 -11.39 -1.38
N VAL A 334 -6.17 -11.96 -2.49
CA VAL A 334 -7.02 -12.64 -3.49
C VAL A 334 -7.78 -13.80 -2.85
N ASN A 335 -7.08 -14.73 -2.19
CA ASN A 335 -7.75 -15.88 -1.58
C ASN A 335 -8.73 -15.44 -0.47
N TYR A 336 -8.45 -14.34 0.23
CA TYR A 336 -9.37 -13.80 1.24
C TYR A 336 -10.67 -13.27 0.63
N TYR A 337 -10.62 -12.53 -0.48
CA TYR A 337 -11.82 -12.07 -1.19
C TYR A 337 -12.64 -13.23 -1.78
N LEU A 338 -11.98 -14.24 -2.35
CA LEU A 338 -12.64 -15.45 -2.84
C LEU A 338 -13.33 -16.21 -1.70
N TYR A 339 -12.63 -16.43 -0.58
CA TYR A 339 -13.18 -17.07 0.62
C TYR A 339 -14.39 -16.31 1.18
N LYS A 340 -14.33 -14.98 1.17
CA LYS A 340 -15.43 -14.12 1.62
C LYS A 340 -16.61 -14.07 0.63
N GLY A 341 -16.49 -14.67 -0.55
CA GLY A 341 -17.61 -14.88 -1.47
C GLY A 341 -17.67 -13.93 -2.67
N ILE A 342 -16.58 -13.25 -3.05
CA ILE A 342 -16.52 -12.62 -4.37
C ILE A 342 -16.32 -13.72 -5.43
N PRO A 343 -17.17 -13.78 -6.48
CA PRO A 343 -16.93 -14.67 -7.61
C PRO A 343 -15.60 -14.35 -8.30
N ALA A 344 -14.79 -15.37 -8.62
CA ALA A 344 -13.48 -15.19 -9.23
C ALA A 344 -13.57 -14.40 -10.56
N ASN A 345 -14.57 -14.71 -11.39
CA ASN A 345 -14.85 -14.03 -12.67
C ASN A 345 -15.34 -12.58 -12.54
N LYS A 346 -15.39 -12.01 -11.33
CA LYS A 346 -15.62 -10.57 -11.08
C LYS A 346 -14.44 -9.89 -10.39
N LEU A 347 -13.43 -10.64 -9.97
CA LEU A 347 -12.32 -10.13 -9.19
C LEU A 347 -11.14 -9.78 -10.11
N LEU A 348 -10.62 -8.57 -9.99
CA LEU A 348 -9.43 -8.09 -10.70
C LEU A 348 -8.29 -7.93 -9.70
N LEU A 349 -7.09 -8.36 -10.09
CA LEU A 349 -5.88 -8.11 -9.30
C LEU A 349 -5.21 -6.82 -9.76
N GLY A 350 -5.02 -5.88 -8.82
CA GLY A 350 -4.27 -4.64 -9.03
C GLY A 350 -2.77 -4.90 -9.18
N LEU A 351 -2.18 -4.34 -10.23
CA LEU A 351 -0.79 -4.45 -10.61
C LEU A 351 -0.19 -3.03 -10.73
N PRO A 352 0.85 -2.70 -9.95
CA PRO A 352 1.45 -1.37 -10.01
C PRO A 352 2.46 -1.26 -11.15
N THR A 353 2.51 -0.10 -11.79
CA THR A 353 3.61 0.34 -12.67
C THR A 353 4.51 1.36 -11.99
N TYR A 354 4.49 1.37 -10.66
CA TYR A 354 5.32 2.20 -9.80
C TYR A 354 5.87 1.34 -8.66
N GLY A 355 6.77 1.94 -7.89
CA GLY A 355 7.39 1.36 -6.73
C GLY A 355 7.45 2.31 -5.54
N HIS A 356 8.07 1.83 -4.47
CA HIS A 356 8.42 2.64 -3.32
C HIS A 356 9.93 2.75 -3.15
N SER A 357 10.38 3.94 -2.78
CA SER A 357 11.78 4.24 -2.50
C SER A 357 12.00 4.55 -1.01
N TYR A 358 13.18 4.17 -0.52
CA TYR A 358 13.60 4.28 0.87
C TYR A 358 15.02 4.82 0.95
N THR A 359 15.31 5.54 2.03
CA THR A 359 16.68 5.86 2.44
C THR A 359 17.11 4.91 3.55
N LEU A 360 18.19 4.17 3.35
CA LEU A 360 18.71 3.17 4.29
C LEU A 360 19.35 3.84 5.50
N VAL A 361 19.17 3.26 6.70
CA VAL A 361 19.97 3.65 7.88
C VAL A 361 21.42 3.20 7.71
N ASN A 362 21.61 1.98 7.21
CA ASN A 362 22.90 1.39 6.91
C ASN A 362 22.93 0.91 5.45
N PRO A 363 23.78 1.46 4.58
CA PRO A 363 23.91 1.04 3.18
C PRO A 363 24.20 -0.46 2.99
N ASP A 364 24.79 -1.12 3.99
CA ASP A 364 25.09 -2.55 3.94
C ASP A 364 23.90 -3.44 4.36
N SER A 365 22.79 -2.85 4.83
CA SER A 365 21.60 -3.56 5.33
C SER A 365 20.44 -3.39 4.36
N THR A 366 20.41 -4.23 3.33
CA THR A 366 19.53 -4.07 2.15
C THR A 366 18.40 -5.09 2.05
N ASP A 367 18.35 -6.06 2.98
CA ASP A 367 17.32 -7.09 3.03
C ASP A 367 15.95 -6.54 3.50
N TYR A 368 14.87 -7.24 3.14
CA TYR A 368 13.54 -6.93 3.67
C TYR A 368 13.50 -6.99 5.21
N GLY A 369 12.78 -6.04 5.81
CA GLY A 369 12.68 -5.88 7.25
C GLY A 369 13.80 -5.05 7.88
N MET A 370 14.84 -4.67 7.11
CA MET A 370 15.87 -3.75 7.61
C MET A 370 15.29 -2.34 7.81
N PRO A 371 15.84 -1.54 8.75
CA PRO A 371 15.33 -0.21 9.03
C PRO A 371 15.69 0.80 7.93
N ALA A 372 14.71 1.64 7.60
CA ALA A 372 14.87 2.82 6.75
C ALA A 372 14.90 4.08 7.61
N ALA A 373 15.73 5.05 7.21
CA ALA A 373 15.84 6.35 7.86
C ALA A 373 14.72 7.30 7.44
N ASP A 374 14.31 7.23 6.17
CA ASP A 374 13.27 8.09 5.60
C ASP A 374 12.72 7.48 4.29
N VAL A 375 11.77 8.18 3.68
CA VAL A 375 11.43 8.02 2.26
C VAL A 375 12.68 8.14 1.39
N GLY A 376 12.69 7.44 0.27
CA GLY A 376 13.77 7.51 -0.70
C GLY A 376 13.78 8.83 -1.47
N ARG A 377 14.97 9.18 -1.94
CA ARG A 377 15.25 10.34 -2.80
C ARG A 377 15.06 10.03 -4.28
N ILE A 378 14.95 8.75 -4.65
CA ILE A 378 14.61 8.32 -6.00
C ILE A 378 13.10 8.50 -6.21
N GLY A 379 12.73 9.11 -7.34
CA GLY A 379 11.35 9.48 -7.62
C GLY A 379 10.89 10.67 -6.78
N ASN A 380 9.64 10.65 -6.31
CA ASN A 380 9.01 11.74 -5.59
C ASN A 380 8.37 11.24 -4.28
N GLN A 381 8.81 11.77 -3.13
CA GLN A 381 8.24 11.49 -1.81
C GLN A 381 8.09 9.99 -1.48
N GLY A 382 9.08 9.16 -1.83
CA GLY A 382 9.01 7.72 -1.58
C GLY A 382 8.22 6.92 -2.61
N PHE A 383 7.69 7.55 -3.66
CA PHE A 383 7.11 6.89 -4.84
C PHE A 383 8.12 6.96 -5.99
N VAL A 384 8.25 5.87 -6.74
CA VAL A 384 9.14 5.79 -7.90
C VAL A 384 8.38 5.27 -9.11
N ASP A 385 8.24 6.10 -10.14
CA ASP A 385 7.63 5.69 -11.41
C ASP A 385 8.56 4.72 -12.15
N TYR A 386 8.04 3.98 -13.12
CA TYR A 386 8.86 3.02 -13.85
C TYR A 386 10.00 3.71 -14.61
N ILE A 387 9.82 4.93 -15.12
CA ILE A 387 10.93 5.67 -15.76
C ILE A 387 12.07 5.97 -14.78
N ASP A 388 11.77 6.34 -13.54
CA ASP A 388 12.79 6.63 -12.53
C ASP A 388 13.44 5.33 -12.04
N THR A 389 12.65 4.26 -11.93
CA THR A 389 13.16 2.90 -11.70
C THR A 389 14.20 2.53 -12.74
N VAL A 390 13.87 2.62 -14.04
CA VAL A 390 14.79 2.23 -15.11
C VAL A 390 16.00 3.17 -15.17
N ALA A 391 15.83 4.46 -14.86
CA ALA A 391 16.97 5.39 -14.73
C ALA A 391 17.93 4.96 -13.62
N PHE A 392 17.40 4.58 -12.46
CA PHE A 392 18.19 4.08 -11.33
C PHE A 392 18.93 2.77 -11.65
N LEU A 393 18.26 1.84 -12.34
CA LEU A 393 18.83 0.54 -12.74
C LEU A 393 19.93 0.64 -13.81
N ARG A 394 19.98 1.72 -14.59
CA ARG A 394 21.02 1.92 -15.61
C ARG A 394 22.36 2.37 -15.05
N ASP A 395 22.39 2.83 -13.81
CA ASP A 395 23.64 3.18 -13.16
C ASP A 395 24.44 1.90 -12.86
N PRO A 396 25.71 1.81 -13.27
CA PRO A 396 26.53 0.61 -13.11
C PRO A 396 26.77 0.21 -11.65
N ASP A 397 26.61 1.16 -10.70
CA ASP A 397 26.77 0.90 -9.27
C ASP A 397 25.47 0.39 -8.61
N THR A 398 24.35 0.35 -9.35
CA THR A 398 23.08 -0.16 -8.84
C THR A 398 23.05 -1.68 -8.86
N ILE A 399 22.77 -2.27 -7.70
CA ILE A 399 22.58 -3.71 -7.55
C ILE A 399 21.08 -4.00 -7.61
N GLN A 400 20.67 -4.86 -8.54
CA GLN A 400 19.30 -5.35 -8.67
C GLN A 400 19.20 -6.79 -8.21
N ILE A 401 18.19 -7.09 -7.40
CA ILE A 401 17.90 -8.44 -6.89
C ILE A 401 16.45 -8.79 -7.24
N PHE A 402 16.25 -9.97 -7.82
CA PHE A 402 14.92 -10.54 -7.99
C PHE A 402 14.67 -11.54 -6.86
N ASP A 403 13.83 -11.20 -5.89
CA ASP A 403 13.50 -12.11 -4.79
C ASP A 403 12.49 -13.15 -5.27
N LYS A 404 12.94 -14.40 -5.34
CA LYS A 404 12.12 -15.52 -5.84
C LYS A 404 10.94 -15.84 -4.92
N ASN A 405 11.05 -15.54 -3.63
CA ASN A 405 9.98 -15.86 -2.68
C ASN A 405 8.78 -14.94 -2.90
N THR A 406 9.00 -13.64 -2.92
CA THR A 406 7.96 -12.63 -3.15
C THR A 406 7.58 -12.47 -4.62
N SER A 407 8.41 -12.99 -5.54
CA SER A 407 8.28 -12.87 -7.01
C SER A 407 8.30 -11.42 -7.51
N VAL A 408 9.05 -10.55 -6.82
CA VAL A 408 9.24 -9.15 -7.23
C VAL A 408 10.70 -8.72 -7.07
N PRO A 409 11.17 -7.74 -7.87
CA PRO A 409 12.50 -7.17 -7.70
C PRO A 409 12.57 -6.08 -6.63
N TYR A 410 13.78 -5.85 -6.15
CA TYR A 410 14.21 -4.61 -5.53
C TYR A 410 15.62 -4.24 -6.03
N ALA A 411 16.02 -2.99 -5.83
CA ALA A 411 17.36 -2.54 -6.20
C ALA A 411 17.88 -1.51 -5.20
N TYR A 412 19.19 -1.40 -5.08
CA TYR A 412 19.82 -0.43 -4.19
C TYR A 412 21.17 0.08 -4.73
N ARG A 413 21.53 1.29 -4.29
CA ARG A 413 22.79 1.96 -4.60
C ARG A 413 23.10 2.98 -3.51
N GLY A 414 24.22 2.81 -2.82
CA GLY A 414 24.55 3.61 -1.64
C GLY A 414 23.45 3.45 -0.58
N ASP A 415 22.92 4.57 -0.10
CA ASP A 415 21.82 4.58 0.88
C ASP A 415 20.42 4.57 0.24
N GLN A 416 20.30 4.42 -1.08
CA GLN A 416 19.01 4.43 -1.76
C GLN A 416 18.57 3.01 -2.10
N TRP A 417 17.29 2.73 -1.83
CA TRP A 417 16.69 1.41 -2.07
C TRP A 417 15.31 1.59 -2.70
N ILE A 418 14.97 0.78 -3.70
CA ILE A 418 13.66 0.78 -4.37
C ILE A 418 13.06 -0.62 -4.43
N SER A 419 11.76 -0.74 -4.16
CA SER A 419 10.95 -1.90 -4.53
C SER A 419 10.03 -1.51 -5.66
N PHE A 420 9.93 -2.35 -6.68
CA PHE A 420 9.15 -2.07 -7.89
C PHE A 420 8.68 -3.36 -8.54
N ASP A 421 7.87 -3.22 -9.58
CA ASP A 421 7.51 -4.29 -10.50
C ASP A 421 8.20 -4.11 -11.86
N ASN A 422 8.59 -5.22 -12.48
CA ASN A 422 9.15 -5.26 -13.83
C ASN A 422 8.39 -6.28 -14.69
N GLU A 423 8.78 -6.42 -15.96
CA GLU A 423 8.10 -7.32 -16.90
C GLU A 423 8.03 -8.77 -16.40
N PRO A 424 9.10 -9.39 -15.84
CA PRO A 424 9.00 -10.69 -15.20
C PRO A 424 8.01 -10.78 -14.03
N SER A 425 8.05 -9.84 -13.08
CA SER A 425 7.16 -9.92 -11.91
C SER A 425 5.69 -9.73 -12.29
N LEU A 426 5.41 -8.83 -13.23
CA LEU A 426 4.06 -8.63 -13.76
C LEU A 426 3.58 -9.83 -14.56
N ALA A 427 4.47 -10.52 -15.29
CA ALA A 427 4.12 -11.77 -15.95
C ALA A 427 3.71 -12.84 -14.94
N TYR A 428 4.49 -13.07 -13.88
CA TYR A 428 4.15 -14.05 -12.84
C TYR A 428 2.83 -13.73 -12.13
N LYS A 429 2.56 -12.45 -11.86
CA LYS A 429 1.28 -12.03 -11.26
C LYS A 429 0.10 -12.22 -12.22
N THR A 430 0.33 -12.04 -13.52
CA THR A 430 -0.68 -12.25 -14.56
C THR A 430 -0.97 -13.75 -14.76
N GLU A 431 0.06 -14.59 -14.78
CA GLU A 431 -0.12 -16.06 -14.78
C GLU A 431 -0.84 -16.52 -13.51
N TYR A 432 -0.50 -15.95 -12.35
CA TYR A 432 -1.16 -16.23 -11.08
C TYR A 432 -2.66 -15.90 -11.13
N LEU A 433 -3.05 -14.70 -11.56
CA LEU A 433 -4.46 -14.33 -11.61
C LEU A 433 -5.25 -15.20 -12.60
N MET A 434 -4.62 -15.61 -13.72
CA MET A 434 -5.22 -16.52 -14.70
C MET A 434 -5.42 -17.90 -14.07
N SER A 435 -4.41 -18.42 -13.35
CA SER A 435 -4.50 -19.72 -12.64
C SER A 435 -5.59 -19.76 -11.56
N LYS A 436 -5.97 -18.60 -11.03
CA LYS A 436 -7.05 -18.43 -10.04
C LYS A 436 -8.43 -18.23 -10.69
N GLY A 437 -8.52 -18.20 -12.01
CA GLY A 437 -9.76 -17.91 -12.73
C GLY A 437 -10.30 -16.51 -12.46
N LEU A 438 -9.41 -15.54 -12.17
CA LEU A 438 -9.82 -14.16 -11.94
C LEU A 438 -10.32 -13.52 -13.24
N ALA A 439 -11.10 -12.45 -13.13
CA ALA A 439 -11.62 -11.71 -14.27
C ALA A 439 -10.52 -11.06 -15.14
N GLY A 440 -9.34 -10.82 -14.55
CA GLY A 440 -8.22 -10.18 -15.21
C GLY A 440 -7.43 -9.27 -14.26
N ALA A 441 -6.83 -8.22 -14.83
CA ALA A 441 -5.96 -7.29 -14.11
C ALA A 441 -6.54 -5.87 -14.07
N MET A 442 -6.23 -5.17 -12.99
CA MET A 442 -6.33 -3.73 -12.88
C MET A 442 -4.92 -3.16 -12.79
N VAL A 443 -4.61 -2.07 -13.49
CA VAL A 443 -3.29 -1.44 -13.51
C VAL A 443 -3.37 -0.04 -12.94
N TRP A 444 -2.52 0.23 -11.96
CA TRP A 444 -2.23 1.57 -11.47
C TRP A 444 -0.78 1.95 -11.80
N CYS A 445 -0.52 2.78 -12.81
CA CYS A 445 -1.46 3.36 -13.77
C CYS A 445 -0.73 3.66 -15.10
N LEU A 446 -1.47 4.02 -16.16
CA LEU A 446 -0.90 4.35 -17.47
C LEU A 446 0.21 5.41 -17.41
N ASN A 447 0.11 6.33 -16.44
CA ASN A 447 0.98 7.49 -16.32
C ASN A 447 2.38 7.15 -15.77
N THR A 448 2.51 6.04 -15.04
CA THR A 448 3.78 5.70 -14.36
C THR A 448 4.58 4.61 -15.08
N ASP A 449 4.03 4.00 -16.14
CA ASP A 449 4.78 3.18 -17.10
C ASP A 449 5.65 4.06 -18.02
N ASP A 450 6.55 3.47 -18.81
CA ASP A 450 7.32 4.17 -19.85
C ASP A 450 6.45 4.47 -21.09
N TYR A 451 5.41 5.29 -20.89
CA TYR A 451 4.41 5.65 -21.90
C TYR A 451 5.00 6.46 -23.07
N ALA A 452 6.14 7.13 -22.86
CA ALA A 452 6.82 7.92 -23.88
C ALA A 452 7.94 7.14 -24.59
N ALA A 453 8.16 5.87 -24.24
CA ALA A 453 9.28 5.06 -24.74
C ALA A 453 10.64 5.76 -24.57
N LYS A 454 10.85 6.42 -23.42
CA LYS A 454 12.11 7.11 -23.09
C LYS A 454 13.27 6.11 -23.06
N TYR A 455 13.00 4.90 -22.61
CA TYR A 455 13.99 3.90 -22.27
C TYR A 455 13.77 2.55 -22.95
N HIS A 456 12.60 2.33 -23.55
CA HIS A 456 12.25 1.13 -24.28
C HIS A 456 12.04 1.41 -25.76
N THR A 457 12.03 0.36 -26.58
CA THR A 457 11.80 0.47 -28.03
C THR A 457 10.35 0.84 -28.38
N SER A 458 9.42 0.68 -27.44
CA SER A 458 8.02 1.03 -27.65
C SER A 458 7.34 1.43 -26.33
N PRO A 459 6.26 2.25 -26.38
CA PRO A 459 5.54 2.69 -25.20
C PRO A 459 4.95 1.55 -24.38
N TYR A 460 4.76 1.79 -23.08
CA TYR A 460 4.05 0.92 -22.14
C TYR A 460 4.61 -0.52 -22.04
N PRO A 461 5.93 -0.71 -21.78
CA PRO A 461 6.54 -2.04 -21.69
C PRO A 461 5.86 -2.93 -20.64
N LEU A 462 5.52 -2.39 -19.47
CA LEU A 462 4.92 -3.15 -18.37
C LEU A 462 3.49 -3.58 -18.72
N ILE A 463 2.66 -2.64 -19.18
CA ILE A 463 1.24 -2.92 -19.48
C ILE A 463 1.13 -3.82 -20.71
N LYS A 464 1.99 -3.67 -21.71
CA LYS A 464 2.08 -4.60 -22.83
C LYS A 464 2.45 -6.00 -22.39
N ARG A 465 3.33 -6.15 -21.39
CA ARG A 465 3.66 -7.46 -20.86
C ARG A 465 2.45 -8.13 -20.22
N ILE A 466 1.71 -7.40 -19.39
CA ILE A 466 0.44 -7.89 -18.80
C ILE A 466 -0.54 -8.29 -19.91
N LYS A 467 -0.78 -7.40 -20.88
CA LYS A 467 -1.70 -7.67 -21.99
C LYS A 467 -1.29 -8.93 -22.75
N THR A 468 -0.01 -9.07 -23.08
CA THR A 468 0.52 -10.22 -23.82
C THR A 468 0.18 -11.51 -23.08
N VAL A 469 0.48 -11.60 -21.78
CA VAL A 469 0.17 -12.80 -20.99
C VAL A 469 -1.33 -13.07 -20.90
N LEU A 470 -2.18 -12.05 -20.80
CA LEU A 470 -3.64 -12.22 -20.80
C LEU A 470 -4.24 -12.69 -22.13
N THR A 471 -3.55 -12.46 -23.25
CA THR A 471 -4.03 -12.79 -24.60
C THR A 471 -3.27 -13.93 -25.27
N ASP A 472 -2.20 -14.40 -24.65
CA ASP A 472 -1.40 -15.51 -25.15
C ASP A 472 -2.05 -16.80 -24.65
N ASP A 473 -2.71 -17.52 -25.57
CA ASP A 473 -3.46 -18.75 -25.29
C ASP A 473 -2.55 -19.93 -24.89
N GLY A 474 -1.25 -19.72 -24.71
CA GLY A 474 -0.30 -20.76 -24.31
C GLY A 474 -0.23 -21.91 -25.31
N LEU A 475 -0.36 -21.61 -26.62
CA LEU A 475 -0.20 -22.57 -27.72
C LEU A 475 1.24 -22.62 -28.24
#